data_AF-A0AAW7VSS2-F1
#
_entry.id   AF-A0AAW7VSS2-F1
#
_cell.length_a   1.000
_cell.length_b   1.000
_cell.length_c   1.000
_cell.angle_alpha   90.00
_cell.angle_beta   90.00
_cell.angle_gamma   90.00
#
_symmetry.space_group_name_H-M   'P 1'
#
loop_
_entity.id
_entity.type
_entity.pdbx_description
1 polymer ?
#
loop_
_entity_poly.entity_id
_entity_poly.type
_entity_poly.pdbx_seq_one_letter_code
_entity_poly.pdbx_strand_id
1 'polypeptide(L)'
;MRLFPRRFRQQDLLPGDAYPSDRTTGAPMLPRKRAAIDRKLRRLVKQHPLPTEPGEYLDATGDRWTLDAQGGWTDDDGVHRDARYAPIIALFVHNSGPFTRIDG
;
A
#
# COMPACT_ATOMS: atom_id res chain seq x y z
N MET A 1 26.31 -4.07 -34.34
CA MET A 1 25.40 -3.14 -33.64
C MET A 1 24.69 -3.88 -32.51
N ARG A 2 25.02 -3.62 -31.24
CA ARG A 2 24.32 -4.21 -30.09
C ARG A 2 23.13 -3.32 -29.72
N LEU A 3 21.92 -3.76 -30.07
CA LEU A 3 20.67 -3.21 -29.55
C LEU A 3 20.57 -3.58 -28.06
N PHE A 4 20.93 -2.67 -27.18
CA PHE A 4 20.54 -2.77 -25.77
C PHE A 4 19.04 -2.43 -25.67
N PRO A 5 18.16 -3.35 -25.23
CA PRO A 5 16.78 -2.97 -24.95
C PRO A 5 16.78 -1.99 -23.77
N ARG A 6 16.33 -0.78 -24.07
CA ARG A 6 16.16 0.32 -23.12
C ARG A 6 15.25 -0.10 -21.97
N ARG A 7 15.82 -0.04 -20.77
CA ARG A 7 15.17 0.13 -19.46
C ARG A 7 14.14 -0.94 -19.09
N PHE A 8 14.55 -1.81 -18.16
CA PHE A 8 13.65 -2.33 -17.13
C PHE A 8 12.82 -1.16 -16.58
N ARG A 9 11.58 -0.98 -17.06
CA ARG A 9 10.61 -0.15 -16.37
C ARG A 9 10.42 -0.83 -15.03
N GLN A 10 10.99 -0.23 -13.98
CA GLN A 10 10.72 -0.62 -12.61
C GLN A 10 9.19 -0.59 -12.50
N GLN A 11 8.57 -1.75 -12.30
CA GLN A 11 7.13 -1.83 -12.14
C GLN A 11 6.78 -1.05 -10.87
N ASP A 12 5.96 -0.01 -11.04
CA ASP A 12 5.44 0.77 -9.92
C ASP A 12 4.74 -0.20 -8.95
N LEU A 13 5.00 -0.04 -7.66
CA LEU A 13 4.45 -0.93 -6.63
C LEU A 13 2.95 -0.73 -6.45
N LEU A 14 2.47 0.49 -6.65
CA LEU A 14 1.07 0.88 -6.47
C LEU A 14 0.45 1.31 -7.81
N PRO A 15 -0.89 1.28 -7.93
CA PRO A 15 -1.57 1.86 -9.08
C PRO A 15 -1.37 3.39 -9.13
N GLY A 16 -1.50 3.98 -10.33
CA GLY A 16 -1.08 5.36 -10.58
C GLY A 16 -1.83 6.44 -9.80
N ASP A 17 -3.08 6.14 -9.43
CA ASP A 17 -3.98 6.95 -8.60
C ASP A 17 -3.65 6.90 -7.10
N ALA A 18 -2.87 5.92 -6.66
CA ALA A 18 -2.37 5.87 -5.28
C ALA A 18 -1.29 6.93 -4.97
N TYR A 19 -0.64 7.48 -6.01
CA TYR A 19 0.36 8.52 -5.82
C TYR A 19 -0.29 9.90 -5.89
N PRO A 20 -0.17 10.72 -4.84
CA PRO A 20 -0.77 12.05 -4.85
C PRO A 20 -0.18 12.91 -5.96
N SER A 21 -1.03 13.65 -6.67
CA SER A 21 -0.58 14.67 -7.61
C SER A 21 0.12 15.82 -6.89
N ASP A 22 0.94 16.56 -7.63
CA ASP A 22 1.57 17.77 -7.10
C ASP A 22 0.49 18.79 -6.71
N ARG A 23 0.51 19.26 -5.45
CA ARG A 23 -0.55 20.11 -4.89
C ARG A 23 -0.66 21.49 -5.55
N THR A 24 0.44 21.98 -6.13
CA THR A 24 0.50 23.32 -6.72
C THR A 24 0.11 23.31 -8.19
N THR A 25 0.49 22.25 -8.90
CA THR A 25 0.37 22.18 -10.37
C THR A 25 -0.66 21.17 -10.85
N GLY A 26 -1.17 20.29 -9.98
CA GLY A 26 -2.02 19.16 -10.34
C GLY A 26 -1.31 18.10 -11.20
N ALA A 27 -0.02 18.29 -11.48
CA ALA A 27 0.74 17.40 -12.34
C ALA A 27 0.94 16.03 -11.67
N PRO A 28 1.00 14.94 -12.47
CA PRO A 28 1.32 13.63 -11.93
C PRO A 28 2.69 13.66 -11.25
N MET A 29 2.81 12.94 -10.14
CA MET A 29 4.07 12.85 -9.42
C MET A 29 5.21 12.35 -10.32
N LEU A 30 6.36 13.02 -10.26
CA LEU A 30 7.55 12.65 -11.04
C LEU A 30 7.98 11.20 -10.79
N PRO A 31 8.42 10.45 -11.82
CA PRO A 31 8.81 9.04 -11.67
C PRO A 31 9.86 8.76 -10.58
N ARG A 32 10.83 9.67 -10.41
CA ARG A 32 11.87 9.54 -9.37
C ARG A 32 11.28 9.59 -7.95
N LYS A 33 10.25 10.41 -7.72
CA LYS A 33 9.55 10.49 -6.42
C LYS A 33 8.72 9.22 -6.18
N ARG A 34 8.00 8.72 -7.19
CA ARG A 34 7.26 7.44 -7.12
C ARG A 34 8.18 6.27 -6.75
N ALA A 35 9.30 6.14 -7.44
CA ALA A 35 10.28 5.07 -7.16
C ALA A 35 10.87 5.14 -5.75
N ALA A 36 10.99 6.35 -5.16
CA ALA A 36 11.43 6.51 -3.78
C ALA A 36 10.36 6.06 -2.78
N ILE A 37 9.09 6.38 -3.04
CA ILE A 37 7.94 5.90 -2.26
C ILE A 37 7.89 4.36 -2.32
N ASP A 38 7.99 3.77 -3.50
CA ASP A 38 7.96 2.32 -3.67
C ASP A 38 9.06 1.61 -2.91
N ARG A 39 10.28 2.18 -2.92
CA ARG A 39 11.39 1.64 -2.15
C ARG A 39 11.11 1.66 -0.65
N LYS A 40 10.50 2.73 -0.15
CA LYS A 40 10.10 2.85 1.26
C LYS A 40 9.01 1.83 1.59
N LEU A 41 7.97 1.72 0.77
CA LEU A 41 6.87 0.77 0.96
C LEU A 41 7.35 -0.68 0.93
N ARG A 42 8.22 -1.06 -0.02
CA ARG A 42 8.84 -2.40 -0.06
C ARG A 42 9.63 -2.72 1.21
N ARG A 43 10.28 -1.72 1.81
CA ARG A 43 10.98 -1.90 3.09
C ARG A 43 9.98 -2.09 4.24
N LEU A 44 8.93 -1.29 4.28
CA LEU A 44 7.90 -1.38 5.32
C LEU A 44 7.16 -2.71 5.28
N VAL A 45 6.72 -3.17 4.10
CA VAL A 45 6.06 -4.48 3.94
C VAL A 45 6.95 -5.62 4.45
N LYS A 46 8.27 -5.52 4.27
CA LYS A 46 9.22 -6.52 4.80
C LYS A 46 9.40 -6.44 6.33
N GLN A 47 9.27 -5.25 6.91
CA GLN A 47 9.45 -5.01 8.34
C GLN A 47 8.16 -5.26 9.13
N HIS A 48 7.01 -5.04 8.50
CA HIS A 48 5.68 -5.05 9.07
C HIS A 48 4.81 -5.97 8.20
N PRO A 49 4.87 -7.30 8.43
CA PRO A 49 4.05 -8.24 7.68
C PRO A 49 2.57 -7.97 7.96
N LEU A 50 1.77 -7.99 6.89
CA LEU A 50 0.33 -7.82 6.96
C LEU A 50 -0.35 -9.16 7.24
N PRO A 51 -1.52 -9.16 7.90
CA PRO A 51 -2.38 -10.33 7.93
C PRO A 51 -2.72 -10.80 6.51
N THR A 52 -2.80 -12.12 6.33
CA THR A 52 -3.15 -12.74 5.04
C THR A 52 -4.47 -13.50 5.09
N GLU A 53 -5.03 -13.69 6.29
CA GLU A 53 -6.28 -14.41 6.48
C GLU A 53 -7.45 -13.43 6.37
N PRO A 54 -8.49 -13.72 5.59
CA PRO A 54 -9.67 -12.87 5.55
C PRO A 54 -10.34 -12.77 6.92
N GLY A 55 -10.82 -11.58 7.27
CA GLY A 55 -11.44 -11.32 8.57
C GLY A 55 -11.47 -9.85 8.96
N GLU A 56 -11.94 -9.61 10.18
CA GLU A 56 -11.92 -8.28 10.80
C GLU A 56 -10.68 -8.11 11.68
N TYR A 57 -10.14 -6.90 11.67
CA TYR A 57 -8.92 -6.53 12.38
C TYR A 57 -9.13 -5.18 13.07
N LEU A 58 -8.49 -4.99 14.21
CA LEU A 58 -8.29 -3.68 14.84
C LEU A 58 -6.84 -3.27 14.64
N ASP A 59 -6.63 -2.02 14.27
CA ASP A 59 -5.32 -1.43 14.44
C ASP A 59 -5.10 -1.01 15.90
N ALA A 60 -3.90 -0.50 16.21
CA ALA A 60 -3.59 -0.09 17.57
C ALA A 60 -4.29 1.21 18.01
N THR A 61 -4.91 1.96 17.08
CA THR A 61 -5.74 3.13 17.41
C THR A 61 -7.17 2.73 17.74
N GLY A 62 -7.57 1.49 17.44
CA GLY A 62 -8.90 0.95 17.68
C GLY A 62 -9.81 1.06 16.48
N ASP A 63 -9.28 1.44 15.31
CA ASP A 63 -10.05 1.55 14.08
C ASP A 63 -10.21 0.15 13.47
N ARG A 64 -11.41 -0.10 12.92
CA ARG A 64 -11.75 -1.40 12.36
C ARG A 64 -11.36 -1.48 10.90
N TRP A 65 -10.73 -2.59 10.54
CA TRP A 65 -10.33 -2.92 9.19
C TRP A 65 -10.90 -4.28 8.79
N THR A 66 -11.31 -4.45 7.55
CA THR A 66 -11.76 -5.73 7.01
C THR A 66 -10.84 -6.15 5.86
N LEU A 67 -10.26 -7.35 5.96
CA LEU A 67 -9.53 -8.01 4.89
C LEU A 67 -10.43 -9.02 4.20
N ASP A 68 -10.66 -8.85 2.90
CA ASP A 68 -11.46 -9.79 2.11
C ASP A 68 -10.62 -10.97 1.56
N ALA A 69 -11.30 -11.94 0.93
CA ALA A 69 -10.67 -13.12 0.34
C ALA A 69 -9.82 -12.83 -0.91
N GLN A 70 -9.97 -11.66 -1.51
CA GLN A 70 -9.20 -11.20 -2.67
C GLN A 70 -7.95 -10.41 -2.25
N GLY A 71 -7.75 -10.17 -0.95
CA GLY A 71 -6.66 -9.39 -0.39
C GLY A 71 -6.91 -7.88 -0.36
N GLY A 72 -8.14 -7.44 -0.63
CA GLY A 72 -8.57 -6.06 -0.48
C GLY A 72 -8.86 -5.69 0.97
N TRP A 73 -8.64 -4.42 1.29
CA TRP A 73 -8.81 -3.87 2.64
C TRP A 73 -9.89 -2.78 2.62
N THR A 74 -10.80 -2.85 3.58
CA THR A 74 -11.81 -1.82 3.85
C THR A 74 -11.49 -1.19 5.19
N ASP A 75 -11.44 0.15 5.25
CA ASP A 75 -11.24 0.91 6.48
C ASP A 75 -12.57 1.13 7.24
N ASP A 76 -12.49 1.79 8.39
CA ASP A 76 -13.60 2.08 9.29
C ASP A 76 -14.65 3.02 8.67
N ASP A 77 -14.22 3.88 7.75
CA ASP A 77 -15.07 4.72 6.91
C ASP A 77 -15.81 3.93 5.79
N GLY A 78 -15.52 2.63 5.64
CA GLY A 78 -16.12 1.76 4.63
C GLY A 78 -15.50 1.91 3.23
N VAL A 79 -14.35 2.57 3.11
CA VAL A 79 -13.64 2.76 1.84
C VAL A 79 -12.83 1.52 1.51
N HIS A 80 -13.32 0.79 0.51
CA HIS A 80 -12.66 -0.41 0.01
C HIS A 80 -11.49 -0.09 -0.94
N ARG A 81 -10.35 -0.76 -0.76
CA ARG A 81 -9.17 -0.71 -1.63
C ARG A 81 -8.72 -2.13 -1.97
N ASP A 82 -8.59 -2.44 -3.25
CA ASP A 82 -8.20 -3.77 -3.70
C ASP A 82 -6.76 -4.16 -3.30
N ALA A 83 -6.40 -5.42 -3.51
CA ALA A 83 -5.11 -5.99 -3.13
C ALA A 83 -3.88 -5.23 -3.67
N ARG A 84 -4.00 -4.44 -4.75
CA ARG A 84 -2.88 -3.64 -5.29
C ARG A 84 -2.48 -2.51 -4.34
N TYR A 85 -3.37 -2.11 -3.43
CA TYR A 85 -3.15 -1.08 -2.43
C TYR A 85 -2.58 -1.62 -1.11
N ALA A 86 -2.49 -2.95 -0.95
CA ALA A 86 -1.97 -3.58 0.27
C ALA A 86 -0.64 -3.00 0.78
N PRO A 87 0.35 -2.61 -0.07
CA PRO A 87 1.58 -2.02 0.44
C PRO A 87 1.39 -0.72 1.23
N ILE A 88 0.31 0.03 0.99
CA ILE A 88 -0.05 1.23 1.76
C ILE A 88 -0.47 0.84 3.17
N ILE A 89 -1.13 -0.30 3.36
CA ILE A 89 -1.58 -0.80 4.66
C ILE A 89 -0.40 -0.99 5.63
N ALA A 90 0.78 -1.36 5.11
CA ALA A 90 1.99 -1.47 5.93
C ALA A 90 2.45 -0.14 6.55
N LEU A 91 2.03 1.01 6.01
CA LEU A 91 2.26 2.32 6.66
C LEU A 91 1.44 2.47 7.93
N PHE A 92 0.21 1.95 7.94
CA PHE A 92 -0.63 2.00 9.14
C PHE A 92 -0.03 1.11 10.22
N VAL A 93 0.38 -0.12 9.87
CA VAL A 93 1.06 -1.01 10.82
C VAL A 93 2.36 -0.41 11.39
N HIS A 94 3.11 0.35 10.57
CA HIS A 94 4.30 1.05 11.03
C HIS A 94 3.97 2.19 12.02
N ASN A 95 2.88 2.92 11.80
CA ASN A 95 2.53 4.12 12.56
C ASN A 95 1.72 3.84 13.82
N SER A 96 0.74 2.93 13.74
CA SER A 96 -0.14 2.58 14.86
C SER A 96 0.36 1.33 15.58
N GLY A 97 0.77 0.30 14.85
CA GLY A 97 1.23 -0.98 15.42
C GLY A 97 0.60 -2.18 14.70
N PRO A 98 0.90 -3.42 15.13
CA PRO A 98 0.36 -4.61 14.50
C PRO A 98 -1.17 -4.65 14.57
N PHE A 99 -1.80 -5.08 13.47
CA PHE A 99 -3.23 -5.37 13.46
C PHE A 99 -3.53 -6.60 14.30
N THR A 100 -4.56 -6.50 15.14
CA THR A 100 -5.05 -7.58 15.99
C THR A 100 -6.32 -8.12 15.39
N ARG A 101 -6.41 -9.44 15.21
CA ARG A 101 -7.62 -10.08 14.68
C ARG A 101 -8.77 -9.92 15.68
N ILE A 102 -9.95 -9.58 15.17
CA ILE A 102 -11.20 -9.67 15.92
C ILE A 102 -11.73 -11.08 15.70
N ASP A 103 -11.61 -11.92 16.70
CA ASP A 103 -12.29 -13.21 16.72
C ASP A 103 -13.72 -12.97 17.19
N GLY A 104 -14.70 -13.33 16.34
CA GLY A 104 -16.12 -13.30 16.65
C GLY A 104 -16.57 -14.51 17.48
#